data_AF-A0A9D6QD53-F1
#
_entry.id   AF-A0A9D6QD53-F1
#
_cell.length_a   1.000
_cell.length_b   1.000
_cell.length_c   1.000
_cell.angle_alpha   90.00
_cell.angle_beta   90.00
_cell.angle_gamma   90.00
#
_symmetry.space_group_name_H-M   'P 1'
#
loop_
_entity.id
_entity.type
_entity.pdbx_description
1 polymer ?
#
loop_
_entity_poly.entity_id
_entity_poly.type
_entity_poly.pdbx_seq_one_letter_code
_entity_poly.pdbx_strand_id
1 'polypeptide(L)'
;MRLASHLDLGAAAPLLAEFKRARRQPIEVDASAVERIGGLCLQALLAAEATWRADSVPFRIVQPSQSFVEALRLAGAESILMPEATQ
;
A
#
# COMPACT_ATOMS: atom_id res chain seq x y z
N MET A 1 -1.16 -6.66 -7.60
CA MET A 1 -2.15 -5.57 -7.82
C MET A 1 -1.38 -4.28 -8.06
N ARG A 2 -1.60 -3.61 -9.18
CA ARG A 2 -0.89 -2.36 -9.50
C ARG A 2 -1.68 -1.15 -8.99
N LEU A 3 -0.98 -0.24 -8.31
CA LEU A 3 -1.55 1.04 -7.86
C LEU A 3 -1.67 2.03 -9.03
N ALA A 4 -2.65 2.91 -8.95
CA ALA A 4 -2.79 4.04 -9.87
C ALA A 4 -1.64 5.05 -9.67
N SER A 5 -1.32 5.82 -10.69
CA SER A 5 -0.28 6.86 -10.59
C SER A 5 -0.65 7.96 -9.60
N HIS A 6 -1.94 8.32 -9.53
CA HIS A 6 -2.49 9.25 -8.57
C HIS A 6 -3.44 8.54 -7.60
N LEU A 7 -3.06 8.50 -6.33
CA LEU A 7 -3.83 7.92 -5.25
C LEU A 7 -4.51 9.01 -4.42
N ASP A 8 -5.53 9.66 -4.98
CA ASP A 8 -6.27 10.75 -4.36
C ASP A 8 -7.63 10.32 -3.77
N LEU A 9 -8.53 11.27 -3.50
CA LEU A 9 -9.87 11.01 -2.97
C LEU A 9 -10.70 10.08 -3.89
N GLY A 10 -10.59 10.24 -5.21
CA GLY A 10 -11.32 9.43 -6.18
C GLY A 10 -10.81 7.99 -6.24
N ALA A 11 -9.52 7.77 -5.96
CA ALA A 11 -8.90 6.45 -5.94
C ALA A 11 -9.16 5.66 -4.64
N ALA A 12 -9.56 6.32 -3.55
CA ALA A 12 -9.64 5.69 -2.23
C ALA A 12 -10.69 4.56 -2.14
N ALA A 13 -11.91 4.79 -2.64
CA ALA A 13 -12.96 3.77 -2.61
C ALA A 13 -12.66 2.57 -3.53
N PRO A 14 -12.21 2.76 -4.79
CA PRO A 14 -11.73 1.67 -5.64
C PRO A 14 -10.59 0.86 -5.01
N LEU A 15 -9.61 1.54 -4.42
CA LEU A 15 -8.47 0.88 -3.77
C LEU A 15 -8.91 -0.04 -2.62
N LEU A 16 -9.82 0.45 -1.77
CA LEU A 16 -10.36 -0.34 -0.68
C LEU A 16 -11.17 -1.55 -1.18
N ALA A 17 -11.92 -1.39 -2.27
CA ALA A 17 -12.68 -2.49 -2.87
C ALA A 17 -11.74 -3.59 -3.40
N GLU A 18 -10.64 -3.21 -4.04
CA GLU A 18 -9.63 -4.15 -4.51
C GLU A 18 -8.99 -4.94 -3.36
N PHE A 19 -8.63 -4.27 -2.25
CA PHE A 19 -8.15 -4.98 -1.06
C PHE A 19 -9.21 -5.92 -0.50
N LYS A 20 -10.46 -5.49 -0.35
CA LYS A 20 -11.53 -6.37 0.15
C LYS A 20 -11.68 -7.63 -0.72
N ARG A 21 -11.58 -7.49 -2.04
CA ARG A 21 -11.65 -8.60 -3.00
C ARG A 21 -10.47 -9.56 -2.84
N ALA A 22 -9.27 -9.03 -2.61
CA ALA A 22 -8.05 -9.82 -2.43
C ALA A 22 -7.82 -10.30 -0.99
N ARG A 23 -8.77 -10.14 -0.06
CA ARG A 23 -8.55 -10.51 1.34
C ARG A 23 -8.34 -12.02 1.49
N ARG A 24 -7.52 -12.41 2.49
CA ARG A 24 -7.14 -13.79 2.84
C ARG A 24 -6.28 -14.52 1.81
N GLN A 25 -5.79 -13.84 0.79
CA GLN A 25 -4.79 -14.36 -0.14
C GLN A 25 -3.53 -13.48 -0.10
N PRO A 26 -2.33 -14.06 -0.29
CA PRO A 26 -1.10 -13.29 -0.41
C PRO A 26 -1.26 -12.21 -1.48
N ILE A 27 -0.77 -11.01 -1.22
CA ILE A 27 -0.84 -9.90 -2.18
C ILE A 27 0.51 -9.19 -2.33
N GLU A 28 0.89 -8.99 -3.59
CA GLU A 28 1.94 -8.07 -3.98
C GLU A 28 1.29 -6.80 -4.56
N VAL A 29 1.69 -5.65 -4.03
CA VAL A 29 1.18 -4.33 -4.40
C VAL A 29 2.27 -3.59 -5.15
N ASP A 30 2.11 -3.50 -6.47
CA ASP A 30 3.05 -2.82 -7.37
C ASP A 30 2.81 -1.30 -7.31
N ALA A 31 3.80 -0.60 -6.77
CA ALA A 31 3.79 0.84 -6.57
C ALA A 31 4.69 1.60 -7.58
N SER A 32 5.07 0.96 -8.69
CA SER A 32 6.02 1.55 -9.67
C SER A 32 5.46 2.73 -10.45
N ALA A 33 4.14 2.81 -10.61
CA ALA A 33 3.48 3.92 -11.31
C ALA A 33 3.22 5.13 -10.42
N VAL A 34 3.35 5.00 -9.10
CA VAL A 34 2.82 6.00 -8.17
C VAL A 34 3.64 7.28 -8.23
N GLU A 35 2.99 8.40 -8.49
CA GLU A 35 3.59 9.74 -8.50
C GLU A 35 3.11 10.56 -7.30
N ARG A 36 1.92 10.24 -6.77
CA ARG A 36 1.32 10.97 -5.65
C ARG A 36 0.40 10.10 -4.81
N ILE A 37 0.45 10.30 -3.48
CA ILE A 37 -0.43 9.66 -2.50
C ILE A 37 -1.12 10.70 -1.63
N GLY A 38 -2.45 10.67 -1.61
CA GLY A 38 -3.28 11.41 -0.66
C GLY A 38 -3.54 10.61 0.62
N GLY A 39 -3.87 11.31 1.71
CA GLY A 39 -3.99 10.72 3.04
C GLY A 39 -4.98 9.55 3.14
N LEU A 40 -6.11 9.59 2.43
CA LEU A 40 -7.10 8.50 2.45
C LEU A 40 -6.59 7.22 1.80
N CYS A 41 -5.87 7.33 0.68
CA CYS A 41 -5.26 6.16 0.04
C CYS A 41 -4.13 5.60 0.89
N LEU A 42 -3.34 6.46 1.56
CA LEU A 42 -2.34 6.01 2.52
C LEU A 42 -2.97 5.25 3.69
N GLN A 43 -4.06 5.76 4.27
CA GLN A 43 -4.80 5.07 5.31
C GLN A 43 -5.34 3.72 4.84
N ALA A 44 -5.83 3.63 3.60
CA ALA A 44 -6.27 2.36 3.03
C ALA A 44 -5.12 1.34 2.91
N LEU A 45 -3.93 1.77 2.48
CA LEU A 45 -2.73 0.92 2.43
C LEU A 45 -2.34 0.41 3.82
N LEU A 46 -2.29 1.31 4.80
CA LEU A 46 -1.96 0.95 6.19
C LEU A 46 -2.98 0.00 6.81
N ALA A 47 -4.27 0.23 6.56
CA ALA A 47 -5.33 -0.65 7.01
C ALA A 47 -5.25 -2.03 6.34
N ALA A 48 -4.89 -2.08 5.06
CA ALA A 48 -4.67 -3.35 4.36
C ALA A 48 -3.49 -4.12 4.94
N GLU A 49 -2.33 -3.48 5.15
CA GLU A 49 -1.16 -4.14 5.78
C GLU A 49 -1.53 -4.70 7.15
N ALA A 50 -2.16 -3.90 8.02
CA ALA A 50 -2.58 -4.33 9.34
C ALA A 50 -3.57 -5.51 9.30
N THR A 51 -4.50 -5.50 8.34
CA THR A 51 -5.46 -6.58 8.13
C THR A 51 -4.77 -7.86 7.70
N TRP A 52 -3.82 -7.80 6.75
CA TRP A 52 -3.09 -8.97 6.29
C TRP A 52 -2.18 -9.54 7.36
N ARG A 53 -1.51 -8.68 8.12
CA ARG A 53 -0.72 -9.09 9.28
C ARG A 53 -1.58 -9.82 10.32
N ALA A 54 -2.76 -9.28 10.64
CA ALA A 54 -3.70 -9.94 11.56
C ALA A 54 -4.21 -11.28 11.01
N ASP A 55 -4.46 -11.36 9.70
CA ASP A 55 -4.87 -12.59 9.02
C ASP A 55 -3.68 -13.58 8.84
N SER A 56 -2.44 -13.22 9.23
CA SER A 56 -1.20 -13.98 9.01
C SER A 56 -0.93 -14.31 7.53
N VAL A 57 -1.33 -13.41 6.64
CA VAL A 57 -1.20 -13.55 5.19
C VAL A 57 -0.15 -12.55 4.66
N PRO A 58 0.73 -12.95 3.72
CA PRO A 58 1.75 -12.04 3.18
C PRO A 58 1.16 -10.83 2.45
N PHE A 59 1.63 -9.64 2.84
CA PHE A 59 1.39 -8.37 2.17
C PHE A 59 2.75 -7.75 1.83
N ARG A 60 3.00 -7.42 0.56
CA ARG A 60 4.27 -6.84 0.13
C ARG A 60 4.06 -5.69 -0.83
N ILE A 61 4.73 -4.57 -0.58
CA ILE A 61 4.93 -3.56 -1.62
C ILE A 61 6.07 -4.03 -2.52
N VAL A 62 5.88 -3.96 -3.84
CA VAL A 62 6.88 -4.31 -4.83
C VAL A 62 7.10 -3.14 -5.79
N GLN A 63 8.35 -3.01 -6.26
CA GLN A 63 8.77 -1.97 -7.21
C GLN A 63 8.32 -0.55 -6.81
N PRO A 64 8.53 -0.09 -5.57
CA PRO A 64 8.08 1.24 -5.16
C PRO A 64 8.78 2.32 -5.98
N SER A 65 8.01 3.24 -6.55
CA SER A 65 8.57 4.43 -7.18
C SER A 65 9.25 5.32 -6.13
N GLN A 66 10.16 6.20 -6.57
CA GLN A 66 10.78 7.17 -5.67
C GLN A 66 9.73 8.04 -4.96
N SER A 67 8.73 8.53 -5.68
CA SER A 67 7.65 9.36 -5.10
C SER A 67 6.82 8.59 -4.07
N PHE A 68 6.61 7.29 -4.25
CA PHE A 68 5.95 6.45 -3.25
C PHE A 68 6.77 6.39 -1.96
N VAL A 69 8.08 6.09 -2.06
CA VAL A 69 8.97 6.02 -0.91
C VAL A 69 9.03 7.35 -0.17
N GLU A 70 9.19 8.46 -0.89
CA GLU A 70 9.23 9.81 -0.31
C GLU A 70 7.93 10.17 0.42
N ALA A 71 6.78 9.83 -0.16
CA ALA A 71 5.48 10.04 0.49
C ALA A 71 5.35 9.22 1.78
N LEU A 72 5.82 7.97 1.80
CA LEU A 72 5.81 7.14 3.00
C LEU A 72 6.75 7.69 4.09
N ARG A 73 7.94 8.16 3.72
CA ARG A 73 8.89 8.81 4.64
C ARG A 73 8.29 10.04 5.28
N LEU A 74 7.73 10.94 4.46
CA LEU A 74 7.08 12.16 4.94
C LEU A 74 5.94 11.85 5.92
N ALA A 75 5.21 10.78 5.69
CA ALA A 75 4.11 10.35 6.55
C ALA A 75 4.53 9.48 7.76
N GLY A 76 5.82 9.13 7.89
CA GLY A 76 6.30 8.21 8.94
C GLY A 76 5.79 6.77 8.79
N ALA A 77 5.42 6.36 7.57
CA ALA A 77 4.78 5.07 7.26
C ALA A 77 5.71 4.08 6.55
N GLU A 78 6.94 4.47 6.22
CA GLU A 78 7.90 3.65 5.45
C GLU A 78 8.11 2.28 6.08
N SER A 79 8.45 2.22 7.38
CA SER A 79 8.75 0.95 8.08
C SER A 79 7.53 0.04 8.25
N ILE A 80 6.31 0.58 8.15
CA ILE A 80 5.07 -0.21 8.26
C ILE A 80 4.78 -0.91 6.95
N LEU A 81 4.84 -0.19 5.83
CA LEU A 81 4.49 -0.72 4.51
C LEU A 81 5.66 -1.37 3.79
N MET A 82 6.88 -1.00 4.14
CA MET A 82 8.12 -1.54 3.60
C MET A 82 9.05 -1.90 4.77
N PRO A 83 8.67 -2.89 5.61
CA PRO A 83 9.56 -3.36 6.66
C PRO A 83 10.84 -3.89 6.01
N GLU A 84 11.99 -3.54 6.61
CA GLU A 84 13.26 -4.13 6.22
C GLU A 84 13.14 -5.64 6.36
N ALA A 85 13.58 -6.39 5.34
CA ALA A 85 13.57 -7.83 5.42
C ALA A 85 14.45 -8.25 6.61
N THR A 86 13.83 -8.70 7.70
CA THR A 86 14.55 -9.32 8.81
C THR A 86 15.35 -10.48 8.23
N GLN A 87 16.67 -10.32 8.29
CA GLN A 87 17.65 -11.30 7.84
C GLN A 87 17.67 -12.52 8.75
#